data_AF-C5R9M6-F1
#
_entry.id   AF-C5R9M6-F1
#
_cell.length_a   1.000
_cell.length_b   1.000
_cell.length_c   1.000
_cell.angle_alpha   90.00
_cell.angle_beta   90.00
_cell.angle_gamma   90.00
#
_symmetry.space_group_name_H-M   'P 1'
#
loop_
_entity.id
_entity.type
_entity.pdbx_description
1 polymer ?
#
loop_
_entity_poly.entity_id
_entity_poly.type
_entity_poly.pdbx_seq_one_letter_code
_entity_poly.pdbx_strand_id
1 'polypeptide(L)' 'MSVEDHVFKALAAGADLVALARPIIYGLALGGAQGVTDVVNHLNHELKITMQLAGTKTIADIQHTQLFK' A
#
# COMPACT_ATOMS: atom_id res chain seq x y z
N MET A 1 -3.15 -10.39 7.63
CA MET A 1 -2.11 -9.52 7.05
C MET A 1 -2.60 -9.17 5.67
N SER A 2 -3.00 -7.92 5.52
CA SER A 2 -3.63 -7.41 4.31
C SER A 2 -2.57 -6.88 3.34
N VAL A 3 -2.94 -6.53 2.11
CA VAL A 3 -1.97 -6.15 1.06
C VAL A 3 -1.21 -4.87 1.42
N GLU A 4 -1.88 -3.91 2.04
CA GLU A 4 -1.34 -2.64 2.53
C GLU A 4 -0.28 -2.84 3.63
N ASP A 5 -0.41 -3.85 4.50
CA ASP A 5 0.61 -4.16 5.52
C ASP A 5 1.93 -4.55 4.86
N HIS A 6 1.85 -5.30 3.76
CA HIS A 6 3.03 -5.68 2.99
C HIS A 6 3.67 -4.46 2.32
N VAL A 7 2.85 -3.52 1.82
CA VAL A 7 3.35 -2.26 1.25
C VAL A 7 4.06 -1.43 2.30
N PHE A 8 3.42 -1.21 3.47
CA PHE A 8 4.02 -0.45 4.56
C PHE A 8 5.33 -1.08 5.05
N LYS A 9 5.35 -2.40 5.28
CA LYS A 9 6.56 -3.11 5.72
C LYS A 9 7.66 -3.12 4.66
N ALA A 10 7.32 -3.24 3.38
CA ALA A 10 8.30 -3.16 2.30
C ALA A 10 8.93 -1.77 2.22
N LEU A 11 8.13 -0.70 2.33
CA LEU A 11 8.63 0.68 2.38
C LEU A 11 9.53 0.90 3.61
N ALA A 12 9.11 0.45 4.79
CA ALA A 12 9.91 0.54 6.01
C ALA A 12 11.20 -0.32 5.98
N ALA A 13 11.22 -1.38 5.17
CA ALA A 13 12.41 -2.17 4.91
C ALA A 13 13.37 -1.53 3.87
N GLY A 14 13.05 -0.33 3.36
CA GLY A 14 13.88 0.43 2.43
C GLY A 14 13.48 0.32 0.96
N ALA A 15 12.29 -0.19 0.64
CA ALA A 15 11.79 -0.09 -0.73
C ALA A 15 11.39 1.35 -1.08
N ASP A 16 11.70 1.79 -2.29
CA ASP A 16 11.20 3.06 -2.84
C ASP A 16 9.80 2.90 -3.47
N LEU A 17 9.52 1.72 -4.02
CA LEU A 17 8.29 1.39 -4.74
C LEU A 17 7.87 -0.06 -4.50
N VAL A 18 6.56 -0.30 -4.44
CA VAL A 18 5.96 -1.64 -4.32
C VAL A 18 4.97 -1.85 -5.46
N ALA A 19 5.26 -2.81 -6.34
CA ALA A 19 4.42 -3.13 -7.49
C ALA A 19 3.36 -4.19 -7.14
N LEU A 20 2.15 -4.04 -7.67
CA LEU A 20 1.04 -4.98 -7.49
C LEU A 20 0.57 -5.51 -8.86
N ALA A 21 0.49 -6.83 -8.99
CA ALA A 21 0.04 -7.47 -10.22
C ALA A 21 -1.38 -8.05 -10.08
N ARG A 22 -1.57 -9.08 -9.25
CA ARG A 22 -2.86 -9.78 -9.15
C ARG A 22 -4.06 -8.88 -8.81
N PRO A 23 -3.98 -7.98 -7.81
CA PRO A 23 -5.10 -7.09 -7.51
C PRO A 23 -5.50 -6.19 -8.69
N ILE A 24 -4.50 -5.72 -9.45
CA ILE A 24 -4.73 -4.89 -10.65
C ILE A 24 -5.42 -5.71 -11.74
N ILE A 25 -4.98 -6.95 -11.98
CA ILE A 25 -5.61 -7.84 -12.96
C ILE A 25 -7.06 -8.17 -12.56
N TYR A 26 -7.34 -8.35 -11.27
CA TYR A 26 -8.69 -8.59 -10.79
C TYR A 26 -9.59 -7.36 -10.93
N GLY A 27 -9.09 -6.16 -10.60
CA GLY A 27 -9.80 -4.91 -10.85
C GLY A 27 -10.11 -4.70 -12.33
N LEU A 28 -9.13 -5.01 -13.19
CA LEU A 28 -9.30 -4.95 -14.64
C LEU A 28 -10.38 -5.93 -15.13
N ALA A 29 -10.38 -7.16 -14.64
CA ALA A 29 -11.36 -8.17 -15.03
C ALA A 29 -12.79 -7.83 -14.55
N LEU A 30 -12.93 -7.20 -13.38
CA LEU A 30 -14.23 -6.90 -12.78
C LEU A 30 -14.85 -5.58 -13.27
N GLY A 31 -14.04 -4.58 -13.60
CA GLY A 31 -14.53 -3.22 -13.89
C GLY A 31 -13.70 -2.45 -14.92
N GLY A 32 -12.85 -3.12 -15.69
CA GLY A 32 -11.98 -2.48 -16.66
C GLY A 32 -11.05 -1.43 -16.00
N ALA A 33 -10.87 -0.30 -16.67
CA ALA A 33 -10.03 0.80 -16.17
C ALA A 33 -10.55 1.38 -14.83
N GLN A 34 -11.86 1.43 -14.64
CA GLN A 34 -12.45 1.92 -13.38
C GLN A 34 -12.13 0.95 -12.24
N GLY A 35 -12.30 -0.35 -12.46
CA GLY A 35 -11.98 -1.35 -11.44
C GLY A 35 -10.51 -1.35 -11.03
N VAL A 36 -9.57 -1.11 -11.96
CA VAL A 36 -8.16 -0.87 -11.61
C VAL A 36 -7.99 0.36 -10.73
N THR A 37 -8.64 1.46 -11.09
CA THR A 37 -8.59 2.72 -10.34
C THR A 37 -9.13 2.54 -8.92
N ASP A 38 -10.23 1.81 -8.78
CA ASP A 38 -10.87 1.53 -7.49
C ASP A 38 -9.95 0.69 -6.60
N VAL A 39 -9.28 -0.33 -7.15
CA VAL A 39 -8.31 -1.15 -6.41
C VAL A 39 -7.14 -0.30 -5.90
N VAL A 40 -6.59 0.57 -6.73
CA VAL A 40 -5.48 1.45 -6.35
C VAL A 40 -5.92 2.45 -5.28
N ASN A 41 -7.10 3.06 -5.44
CA ASN A 41 -7.65 4.01 -4.47
C ASN A 41 -7.95 3.35 -3.12
N HIS A 42 -8.51 2.15 -3.14
CA HIS A 42 -8.80 1.39 -1.93
C HIS A 42 -7.50 1.07 -1.17
N LEU A 43 -6.48 0.55 -1.86
CA LEU A 43 -5.19 0.26 -1.24
C LEU A 43 -4.53 1.54 -0.67
N ASN A 44 -4.58 2.65 -1.40
CA ASN A 44 -4.06 3.93 -0.93
C ASN A 44 -4.81 4.44 0.30
N HIS A 45 -6.11 4.18 0.40
CA HIS A 45 -6.91 4.54 1.56
C HIS A 45 -6.50 3.73 2.79
N GLU A 46 -6.42 2.40 2.66
CA GLU A 46 -5.98 1.52 3.75
C GLU A 46 -4.54 1.82 4.19
N LEU A 47 -3.63 2.07 3.24
CA LEU A 47 -2.25 2.49 3.56
C LEU A 47 -2.23 3.79 4.36
N LYS A 48 -3.06 4.78 4.03
CA LYS A 48 -3.16 6.03 4.79
C LYS A 48 -3.67 5.80 6.22
N ILE A 49 -4.62 4.90 6.41
CA ILE A 49 -5.11 4.52 7.75
C ILE A 49 -3.95 3.94 8.55
N THR A 50 -3.21 2.99 7.98
CA THR A 50 -2.04 2.39 8.63
C THR A 50 -0.96 3.43 8.94
N MET A 51 -0.67 4.34 8.00
CA MET A 51 0.26 5.44 8.21
C MET A 51 -0.16 6.35 9.37
N GLN A 52 -1.45 6.65 9.47
CA GLN A 52 -2.00 7.47 10.55
C GLN A 52 -1.88 6.78 11.91
N LEU A 53 -2.17 5.46 11.97
CA LEU A 53 -2.01 4.66 13.17
C LEU A 53 -0.54 4.49 13.59
N ALA A 54 0.37 4.40 12.61
CA ALA A 54 1.81 4.30 12.83
C ALA A 54 2.48 5.65 13.14
N GLY A 55 1.76 6.77 13.05
CA GLY A 55 2.30 8.11 13.29
C GLY A 55 3.22 8.63 12.18
N THR A 56 3.17 8.05 10.99
CA THR A 56 3.99 8.43 9.82
C THR A 56 3.19 9.36 8.90
N LYS A 57 3.63 10.61 8.72
CA LYS A 57 2.88 11.60 7.91
C LYS A 57 3.20 11.49 6.42
N THR A 58 4.42 11.11 6.10
CA THR A 58 4.95 11.03 4.73
C THR A 58 5.51 9.63 4.44
N ILE A 59 5.68 9.31 3.16
CA ILE A 59 6.31 8.03 2.76
C ILE A 59 7.75 7.95 3.27
N ALA A 60 8.48 9.06 3.33
CA ALA A 60 9.82 9.11 3.91
C ALA A 60 9.82 8.76 5.40
N ASP A 61 8.79 9.14 6.15
CA ASP A 61 8.65 8.75 7.56
C ASP A 61 8.48 7.23 7.72
N ILE A 62 7.81 6.57 6.76
CA ILE A 62 7.69 5.10 6.74
C ILE A 62 9.06 4.47 6.56
N GLN A 63 9.89 4.99 5.63
CA GLN A 63 11.23 4.46 5.37
C GLN A 63 12.16 4.56 6.59
N HIS A 64 11.92 5.52 7.49
CA HIS A 64 12.67 5.66 8.74
C HIS A 64 12.05 4.93 9.94
N THR A 65 10.90 4.25 9.74
CA THR A 65 10.21 3.53 10.80
C THR A 65 10.91 2.22 11.14
N GLN A 66 11.14 1.97 12.43
CA GLN A 66 11.71 0.71 12.92
C GLN A 66 10.63 -0.37 12.95
N LEU A 67 10.82 -1.44 12.17
CA LEU A 67 9.97 -2.62 12.22
C LEU A 67 10.40 -3.50 13.39
N PHE A 68 9.49 -3.75 14.34
CA PHE A 68 9.69 -4.76 15.37
C PHE A 68 9.61 -6.16 14.74
N LYS A 69 10.55 -7.03 15.11
CA LYS A 69 10.71 -8.37 14.54
C LYS A 69 9.95 -9.43 15.34
#